data_AF-A0A1C5QRU9-F1
#
_entry.id   AF-A0A1C5QRU9-F1
#
_cell.length_a   1.000
_cell.length_b   1.000
_cell.length_c   1.000
_cell.angle_alpha   90.00
_cell.angle_beta   90.00
_cell.angle_gamma   90.00
#
_symmetry.space_group_name_H-M   'P 1'
#
loop_
_entity.id
_entity.type
_entity.pdbx_description
1 polymer ?
#
loop_
_entity_poly.entity_id
_entity_poly.type
_entity_poly.pdbx_seq_one_letter_code
_entity_poly.pdbx_strand_id
1 'polypeptide(L)' 'MNEPGQKVIREIQYYISYAALKRLMEEKQLTQEECEQANVAIAERYEVSILDL' A
#
# COMPACT_ATOMS: atom_id res chain seq x y z
N MET A 1 -22.64 3.78 -16.72
CA MET A 1 -21.45 4.28 -16.00
C MET A 1 -20.40 3.18 -16.08
N ASN A 2 -19.16 3.50 -16.50
CA ASN A 2 -18.06 2.54 -16.40
C ASN A 2 -17.59 2.57 -14.96
N GLU A 3 -18.03 1.59 -14.16
CA GLU A 3 -17.47 1.41 -12.82
C GLU A 3 -15.96 1.13 -12.96
N PRO A 4 -15.12 1.69 -12.09
CA PRO A 4 -13.71 1.34 -12.08
C PRO A 4 -13.61 -0.17 -11.86
N GLY A 5 -12.78 -0.84 -12.68
CA GLY A 5 -12.53 -2.25 -12.50
C GLY A 5 -12.02 -2.53 -11.08
N GLN A 6 -12.43 -3.65 -10.49
CA GLN A 6 -12.06 -4.02 -9.11
C GLN A 6 -10.54 -3.97 -8.86
N LYS A 7 -9.73 -4.27 -9.89
CA LYS A 7 -8.27 -4.10 -9.86
C LYS A 7 -7.86 -2.65 -9.54
N VAL A 8 -8.44 -1.67 -10.23
CA VAL A 8 -8.13 -0.24 -10.03
C VAL A 8 -8.53 0.22 -8.64
N ILE A 9 -9.67 -0.24 -8.13
CA ILE A 9 -10.13 0.09 -6.77
C ILE A 9 -9.11 -0.41 -5.73
N ARG A 10 -8.65 -1.65 -5.88
CA ARG A 10 -7.65 -2.25 -4.99
C ARG A 10 -6.30 -1.54 -5.05
N GLU A 11 -5.83 -1.19 -6.25
CA GLU A 11 -4.60 -0.41 -6.43
C GLU A 11 -4.70 0.95 -5.74
N ILE A 12 -5.82 1.67 -5.89
CA ILE A 12 -6.06 2.94 -5.19
C ILE A 12 -6.00 2.76 -3.67
N GLN A 13 -6.64 1.72 -3.14
CA GLN A 13 -6.63 1.44 -1.70
C GLN A 13 -5.22 1.13 -1.19
N TYR A 14 -4.47 0.30 -1.92
CA TYR A 14 -3.06 0.02 -1.65
C TYR A 14 -2.23 1.30 -1.58
N TYR A 15 -2.33 2.17 -2.59
CA TYR A 15 -1.55 3.40 -2.65
C TYR A 15 -1.88 4.37 -1.51
N ILE A 16 -3.15 4.50 -1.12
CA ILE A 16 -3.56 5.34 0.01
C ILE A 16 -2.94 4.81 1.31
N SER A 17 -3.01 3.50 1.55
CA SER A 17 -2.42 2.86 2.73
C SER A 17 -0.89 2.99 2.75
N TYR A 18 -0.23 2.77 1.61
CA TYR A 18 1.22 2.91 1.47
C TYR A 18 1.68 4.37 1.69
N ALA A 19 0.92 5.36 1.20
CA ALA A 19 1.21 6.77 1.44
C ALA A 19 1.13 7.14 2.93
N ALA A 20 0.15 6.60 3.66
CA ALA A 20 0.07 6.78 5.10
C ALA A 20 1.25 6.12 5.82
N LEU A 21 1.65 4.92 5.39
CA LEU A 21 2.81 4.20 5.93
C LEU A 21 4.12 4.98 5.72
N LYS A 22 4.34 5.57 4.54
CA LYS A 22 5.50 6.44 4.28
C LYS A 22 5.57 7.62 5.23
N ARG A 23 4.43 8.28 5.52
CA ARG A 23 4.39 9.40 6.47
C ARG A 23 4.80 8.96 7.88
N LEU A 24 4.33 7.81 8.33
CA LEU A 24 4.73 7.26 9.65
C LEU A 24 6.24 6.99 9.72
N MET A 25 6.84 6.51 8.63
CA MET A 25 8.29 6.33 8.53
C MET A 25 9.04 7.68 8.53
N GLU A 26 8.57 8.67 7.79
CA GLU A 26 9.13 10.04 7.76
C GLU A 26 9.07 10.71 9.14
N GLU A 27 8.00 10.48 9.89
CA GLU A 27 7.81 10.91 11.27
C GLU A 27 8.61 10.07 12.28
N LYS A 28 9.39 9.09 11.82
CA LYS A 28 10.20 8.15 12.62
C LYS A 28 9.38 7.34 13.64
N GLN A 29 8.09 7.13 13.36
CA GLN A 29 7.22 6.27 14.17
C GLN A 29 7.44 4.79 13.88
N LEU A 30 8.06 4.47 12.74
CA LEU A 30 8.39 3.13 12.30
C LEU A 30 9.85 3.07 11.85
N THR A 31 10.48 1.93 12.08
CA THR A 31 11.75 1.56 11.44
C THR A 31 11.52 1.21 9.98
N GLN A 32 12.61 1.16 9.20
CA GLN A 32 12.55 0.73 7.81
C GLN A 32 12.03 -0.71 7.67
N GLU A 33 12.46 -1.62 8.56
CA GLU A 33 12.03 -3.02 8.54
C GLU A 33 10.53 -3.16 8.81
N GLU A 34 10.00 -2.44 9.80
CA GLU A 34 8.56 -2.41 10.09
C GLU A 34 7.76 -1.82 8.91
N CYS A 35 8.31 -0.82 8.23
CA CYS A 35 7.71 -0.24 7.03
C CYS A 35 7.69 -1.24 5.87
N GLU A 36 8.77 -1.99 5.63
CA GLU A 36 8.82 -3.00 4.58
C GLU A 36 7.83 -4.15 4.85
N GLN A 37 7.79 -4.66 6.08
CA GLN A 37 6.84 -5.69 6.48
C GLN A 37 5.38 -5.23 6.36
N ALA A 38 5.08 -4.01 6.80
CA ALA A 38 3.74 -3.43 6.67
C ALA A 38 3.35 -3.22 5.20
N ASN A 39 4.28 -2.79 4.34
CA ASN A 39 4.01 -2.63 2.92
C ASN A 39 3.65 -3.97 2.24
N VAL A 40 4.37 -5.05 2.57
CA VAL A 40 4.05 -6.40 2.08
C VAL A 40 2.65 -6.81 2.52
N ALA A 41 2.31 -6.64 3.80
CA ALA A 41 0.98 -6.99 4.31
C ALA A 41 -0.16 -6.16 3.67
N ILE A 42 0.09 -4.88 3.38
CA ILE A 42 -0.87 -4.01 2.67
C ILE A 42 -1.05 -4.49 1.23
N ALA A 43 0.04 -4.84 0.53
CA ALA A 43 -0.02 -5.37 -0.83
C ALA A 43 -0.82 -6.67 -0.91
N GLU A 44 -0.57 -7.61 0.01
CA GLU A 44 -1.32 -8.86 0.12
C GLU A 44 -2.80 -8.62 0.41
N ARG A 45 -3.13 -7.72 1.33
CA ARG A 45 -4.52 -7.37 1.69
C ARG A 45 -5.33 -6.86 0.49
N TYR A 46 -4.70 -6.09 -0.38
CA TYR A 46 -5.35 -5.53 -1.56
C TYR A 46 -5.09 -6.35 -2.83
N GLU A 47 -4.44 -7.51 -2.72
CA GLU A 47 -4.08 -8.36 -3.86
C GLU A 47 -3.30 -7.59 -4.95
N VAL A 48 -2.41 -6.68 -4.53
CA VAL A 48 -1.54 -5.89 -5.41
C VAL A 48 -0.15 -6.53 -5.45
N SER A 49 0.40 -6.69 -6.66
CA SER A 49 1.77 -7.18 -6.84
C SER A 49 2.77 -6.05 -6.57
N ILE A 50 3.67 -6.26 -5.62
CA ILE A 50 4.76 -5.31 -5.31
C ILE A 50 5.81 -5.25 -6.44
N LEU A 51 5.82 -6.25 -7.32
CA LEU A 51 6.72 -6.32 -8.49
C LEU A 51 6.21 -5.51 -9.69
N ASP A 52 4.94 -5.10 -9.66
CA ASP A 52 4.32 -4.29 -10.73
C ASP A 52 4.41 -2.77 -10.44
N LEU A 53 5.23 -2.37 -9.44
CA LEU A 53 5.45 -1.00 -8.96
C LEU A 53 6.90 -0.57 -9.14
#